data_AF-A0A229GH28-F1
#
_entry.id   AF-A0A229GH28-F1
#
_cell.length_a   1.000
_cell.length_b   1.000
_cell.length_c   1.000
_cell.angle_alpha   90.00
_cell.angle_beta   90.00
_cell.angle_gamma   90.00
#
_symmetry.space_group_name_H-M   'P 1'
#
loop_
_entity.id
_entity.type
_entity.pdbx_description
1 polymer ?
#
loop_
_entity_poly.entity_id
_entity_poly.type
_entity_poly.pdbx_seq_one_letter_code
_entity_poly.pdbx_strand_id
1 'polypeptide(L)'
;TDEGGDGRPPGHLRLSSPYDTDARWSAKRDIFWNGYKLHISETCTSAPEAARTHPNLITNVATTHSTLPDSKALDNIHHTLQQRGLLPDEHYLDSAYATAELIQGSVKTYGIALITPVLLDTSRQAKGQTGFAAADFTIDWDAEKATCPAGHTSATWNPVVSEGIPKTVVSFAALDCIP
;
A
#
# COMPACT_ATOMS: atom_id res chain seq x y z
N THR A 1 -1.67 -28.74 12.46
CA THR A 1 -3.00 -29.12 12.96
C THR A 1 -3.42 -28.07 13.96
N ASP A 2 -4.20 -27.11 13.49
CA ASP A 2 -4.72 -26.02 14.34
C ASP A 2 -6.24 -25.97 14.10
N GLU A 3 -6.91 -27.02 14.61
CA GLU A 3 -8.38 -27.13 14.60
C GLU A 3 -8.95 -26.35 15.79
N GLY A 4 -8.88 -25.02 15.69
CA GLY A 4 -9.40 -24.09 16.70
C GLY A 4 -10.37 -23.05 16.14
N GLY A 5 -10.92 -23.26 14.94
CA GLY A 5 -11.93 -22.39 14.33
C GLY A 5 -13.34 -22.99 14.43
N ASP A 6 -14.38 -22.17 14.30
CA ASP A 6 -15.81 -22.55 14.30
C ASP A 6 -16.24 -23.41 13.08
N GLY A 7 -15.28 -24.04 12.39
CA GLY A 7 -15.48 -24.82 11.17
C GLY A 7 -15.80 -23.99 9.93
N ARG A 8 -15.75 -22.65 10.01
CA ARG A 8 -16.08 -21.78 8.88
C ARG A 8 -14.84 -21.38 8.08
N PRO A 9 -14.96 -21.26 6.74
CA PRO A 9 -13.88 -20.69 5.94
C PRO A 9 -13.62 -19.23 6.36
N PRO A 10 -12.39 -18.74 6.18
CA PRO A 10 -12.08 -17.33 6.44
C PRO A 10 -12.98 -16.41 5.62
N GLY A 11 -13.25 -15.21 6.14
CA GLY A 11 -14.28 -14.30 5.59
C GLY A 11 -14.16 -14.02 4.08
N HIS A 12 -12.95 -13.97 3.54
CA HIS A 12 -12.69 -13.75 2.10
C HIS A 12 -13.05 -14.94 1.20
N LEU A 13 -13.19 -16.14 1.76
CA LEU A 13 -13.63 -17.35 1.06
C LEU A 13 -15.09 -17.70 1.35
N ARG A 14 -15.70 -17.07 2.36
CA ARG A 14 -17.06 -17.39 2.79
C ARG A 14 -18.09 -16.77 1.83
N LEU A 15 -18.96 -17.62 1.28
CA LEU A 15 -20.13 -17.17 0.52
C LEU A 15 -21.09 -16.41 1.44
N SER A 16 -21.47 -15.20 1.02
CA SER A 16 -22.36 -14.32 1.77
C SER A 16 -23.78 -14.26 1.18
N SER A 17 -23.94 -14.63 -0.09
CA SER A 17 -25.21 -14.62 -0.82
C SER A 17 -25.31 -15.85 -1.73
N PRO A 18 -26.47 -16.52 -1.80
CA PRO A 18 -26.70 -17.58 -2.77
C PRO A 18 -26.97 -17.07 -4.19
N TYR A 19 -27.28 -15.78 -4.35
CA TYR A 19 -27.61 -15.16 -5.64
C TYR A 19 -26.41 -14.47 -6.30
N ASP A 20 -25.45 -14.05 -5.49
CA ASP A 20 -24.20 -13.45 -5.95
C ASP A 20 -23.06 -14.13 -5.18
N THR A 21 -22.43 -15.10 -5.82
CA THR A 21 -21.35 -15.90 -5.23
C THR A 21 -20.02 -15.15 -5.16
N ASP A 22 -19.93 -13.95 -5.70
CA ASP A 22 -18.71 -13.11 -5.72
C ASP A 22 -18.76 -11.99 -4.68
N ALA A 23 -19.94 -11.64 -4.18
CA ALA A 23 -20.10 -10.73 -3.05
C ALA A 23 -19.38 -11.24 -1.79
N ARG A 24 -18.65 -10.36 -1.11
CA ARG A 24 -17.95 -10.67 0.15
C ARG A 24 -18.30 -9.64 1.22
N TRP A 25 -18.35 -10.08 2.47
CA TRP A 25 -18.42 -9.19 3.62
C TRP A 25 -17.06 -8.51 3.85
N SER A 26 -17.08 -7.20 4.05
CA SER A 26 -15.91 -6.41 4.40
C SER A 26 -16.24 -5.32 5.41
N ALA A 27 -15.19 -4.87 6.10
CA ALA A 27 -15.25 -3.80 7.07
C ALA A 27 -14.13 -2.78 6.79
N LYS A 28 -14.43 -1.49 6.95
CA LYS A 28 -13.47 -0.39 6.89
C LYS A 28 -13.89 0.66 7.91
N ARG A 29 -13.12 0.77 8.99
CA ARG A 29 -13.49 1.59 10.17
C ARG A 29 -14.87 1.14 10.67
N ASP A 30 -15.82 2.06 10.83
CA ASP A 30 -17.18 1.77 11.30
C ASP A 30 -18.14 1.37 10.17
N ILE A 31 -17.65 1.24 8.94
CA ILE A 31 -18.46 0.85 7.77
C ILE A 31 -18.34 -0.66 7.56
N PHE A 32 -19.48 -1.33 7.48
CA PHE A 32 -19.59 -2.76 7.19
C PHE A 32 -20.51 -2.96 5.98
N TRP A 33 -20.09 -3.77 5.01
CA TRP A 33 -20.87 -4.00 3.79
C TRP A 33 -20.68 -5.40 3.22
N ASN A 34 -21.69 -5.88 2.51
CA ASN A 34 -21.61 -7.08 1.68
C ASN A 34 -21.62 -6.65 0.21
N GLY A 35 -20.59 -7.01 -0.54
CA GLY A 35 -20.51 -6.68 -1.96
C GLY A 35 -19.07 -6.55 -2.43
N TYR A 36 -18.79 -5.43 -3.10
CA TYR A 36 -17.58 -5.19 -3.87
C TYR A 36 -16.86 -3.92 -3.41
N LYS A 37 -15.66 -3.71 -3.94
CA LYS A 37 -14.98 -2.42 -3.96
C LYS A 37 -15.02 -1.87 -5.37
N LEU A 38 -15.22 -0.56 -5.45
CA LEU A 38 -15.20 0.20 -6.69
C LEU A 38 -13.94 1.07 -6.70
N HIS A 39 -13.18 0.99 -7.79
CA HIS A 39 -12.02 1.82 -8.04
C HIS A 39 -12.32 2.67 -9.28
N ILE A 40 -12.24 3.99 -9.14
CA ILE A 40 -12.51 4.95 -10.22
C ILE A 40 -11.21 5.66 -10.54
N SER A 41 -10.86 5.69 -11.82
CA SER A 41 -9.80 6.56 -12.35
C SER A 41 -10.43 7.69 -13.15
N GLU A 42 -9.99 8.91 -12.90
CA GLU A 42 -10.44 10.09 -13.62
C GLU A 42 -9.25 10.97 -14.04
N THR A 43 -9.46 11.81 -15.06
CA THR A 43 -8.53 12.90 -15.33
C THR A 43 -8.61 13.93 -14.20
N CYS A 44 -7.52 14.62 -13.92
CA CYS A 44 -7.50 15.72 -12.96
C CYS A 44 -6.77 16.93 -13.56
N THR A 45 -7.04 18.11 -13.00
CA THR A 45 -6.38 19.36 -13.38
C THR A 45 -5.93 20.11 -12.15
N SER A 46 -4.73 20.71 -12.24
CA SER A 46 -4.20 21.63 -11.24
C SER A 46 -4.84 23.02 -11.31
N ALA A 47 -5.66 23.29 -12.34
CA ALA A 47 -6.35 24.56 -12.48
C ALA A 47 -7.37 24.77 -11.33
N PRO A 48 -7.41 25.98 -10.72
CA PRO A 48 -8.45 26.35 -9.77
C PRO A 48 -9.84 26.17 -10.38
N GLU A 49 -10.84 25.86 -9.56
CA GLU A 49 -12.21 25.55 -10.01
C GLU A 49 -12.79 26.63 -10.94
N ALA A 50 -12.61 27.91 -10.59
CA ALA A 50 -13.08 29.05 -11.39
C ALA A 50 -12.42 29.17 -12.78
N ALA A 51 -11.27 28.53 -13.00
CA ALA A 51 -10.53 28.55 -14.25
C ALA A 51 -10.69 27.26 -15.07
N ARG A 52 -11.50 26.30 -14.60
CA ARG A 52 -11.71 25.03 -15.32
C ARG A 52 -12.60 25.25 -16.54
N THR A 53 -12.09 24.89 -17.71
CA THR A 53 -12.84 24.97 -18.99
C THR A 53 -13.45 23.62 -19.41
N HIS A 54 -13.05 22.52 -18.77
CA HIS A 54 -13.52 21.17 -19.05
C HIS A 54 -13.75 20.38 -17.76
N PRO A 55 -14.69 19.42 -17.74
CA PRO A 55 -14.87 18.53 -16.61
C PRO A 55 -13.74 17.50 -16.53
N ASN A 56 -13.54 16.92 -15.34
CA ASN A 56 -12.79 15.68 -15.19
C ASN A 56 -13.58 14.55 -15.88
N LEU A 57 -12.87 13.64 -16.53
CA LEU A 57 -13.46 12.50 -17.23
C LEU A 57 -13.08 11.21 -16.51
N ILE A 58 -14.06 10.37 -16.21
CA ILE A 58 -13.81 9.00 -15.72
C ILE A 58 -13.22 8.20 -16.88
N THR A 59 -11.98 7.74 -16.72
CA THR A 59 -11.24 6.97 -17.73
C THR A 59 -11.30 5.46 -17.47
N ASN A 60 -11.53 5.06 -16.21
CA ASN A 60 -11.70 3.66 -15.85
C ASN A 60 -12.59 3.47 -14.62
N VAL A 61 -13.31 2.35 -14.62
CA VAL A 61 -14.07 1.84 -13.48
C VAL A 61 -13.73 0.37 -13.32
N ALA A 62 -13.15 0.01 -12.20
CA ALA A 62 -12.81 -1.38 -11.87
C ALA A 62 -13.57 -1.83 -10.62
N THR A 63 -14.24 -2.96 -10.72
CA THR A 63 -14.96 -3.60 -9.61
C THR A 63 -14.18 -4.83 -9.15
N THR A 64 -13.89 -4.92 -7.86
CA THR A 64 -13.14 -6.02 -7.27
C THR A 64 -13.89 -6.60 -6.07
N HIS A 65 -13.56 -7.83 -5.67
CA HIS A 65 -14.09 -8.39 -4.42
C HIS A 65 -13.79 -7.41 -3.27
N SER A 66 -14.75 -7.23 -2.35
CA SER A 66 -14.58 -6.25 -1.27
C SER A 66 -13.36 -6.52 -0.37
N THR A 67 -12.89 -7.76 -0.34
CA THR A 67 -11.74 -8.21 0.43
C THR A 67 -10.39 -8.01 -0.26
N LEU A 68 -10.37 -7.63 -1.55
CA LEU A 68 -9.12 -7.37 -2.25
C LEU A 68 -8.46 -6.09 -1.70
N PRO A 69 -7.18 -6.11 -1.30
CA PRO A 69 -6.46 -4.90 -0.94
C PRO A 69 -6.33 -3.95 -2.12
N ASP A 70 -6.41 -2.64 -1.87
CA ASP A 70 -6.43 -1.62 -2.92
C ASP A 70 -5.12 -1.65 -3.74
N SER A 71 -3.97 -1.82 -3.07
CA SER A 71 -2.67 -2.06 -3.69
C SER A 71 -2.65 -3.24 -4.69
N LYS A 72 -3.45 -4.29 -4.48
CA LYS A 72 -3.53 -5.44 -5.39
C LYS A 72 -4.44 -5.18 -6.60
N ALA A 73 -5.29 -4.15 -6.56
CA ALA A 73 -6.13 -3.77 -7.69
C ALA A 73 -5.38 -2.92 -8.73
N LEU A 74 -4.30 -2.22 -8.31
CA LEU A 74 -3.67 -1.16 -9.11
C LEU A 74 -3.10 -1.65 -10.45
N ASP A 75 -2.43 -2.80 -10.45
CA ASP A 75 -1.82 -3.35 -11.67
C ASP A 75 -2.86 -3.62 -12.76
N ASN A 76 -4.01 -4.20 -12.40
CA ASN A 76 -5.10 -4.42 -13.34
C ASN A 76 -5.73 -3.11 -13.84
N ILE A 77 -5.78 -2.07 -12.98
CA ILE A 77 -6.24 -0.73 -13.38
C ILE A 77 -5.30 -0.14 -14.44
N HIS A 78 -3.99 -0.18 -14.21
CA HIS A 78 -3.00 0.31 -15.18
C HIS A 78 -3.03 -0.51 -16.47
N HIS A 79 -3.13 -1.84 -16.38
CA HIS A 79 -3.26 -2.70 -17.55
C HIS A 79 -4.49 -2.36 -18.40
N THR A 80 -5.64 -2.14 -17.76
CA THR A 80 -6.88 -1.75 -18.45
C THR A 80 -6.75 -0.39 -19.14
N LEU A 81 -6.13 0.59 -18.46
CA LEU A 81 -5.86 1.91 -19.03
C LEU A 81 -4.89 1.81 -20.22
N GLN A 82 -3.87 0.95 -20.15
CA GLN A 82 -2.93 0.70 -21.24
C GLN A 82 -3.61 0.12 -22.47
N GLN A 83 -4.46 -0.89 -22.30
CA GLN A 83 -5.21 -1.49 -23.41
C GLN A 83 -6.09 -0.46 -24.14
N ARG A 84 -6.54 0.58 -23.45
CA ARG A 84 -7.36 1.66 -24.01
C ARG A 84 -6.56 2.85 -24.55
N GLY A 85 -5.24 2.85 -24.40
CA GLY A 85 -4.39 4.00 -24.74
C GLY A 85 -4.62 5.22 -23.85
N LEU A 86 -4.99 4.99 -22.58
CA LEU A 86 -5.35 6.02 -21.60
C LEU A 86 -4.43 6.00 -20.36
N LEU A 87 -3.19 5.51 -20.50
CA LEU A 87 -2.22 5.61 -19.40
C LEU A 87 -1.93 7.08 -19.09
N PRO A 88 -1.97 7.48 -17.80
CA PRO A 88 -1.51 8.80 -17.41
C PRO A 88 0.02 8.79 -17.23
N ASP A 89 0.65 9.96 -17.37
CA ASP A 89 2.06 10.13 -16.97
C ASP A 89 2.20 10.12 -15.43
N GLU A 90 1.21 10.71 -14.73
CA GLU A 90 1.12 10.76 -13.27
C GLU A 90 -0.22 10.21 -12.77
N HIS A 91 -0.18 9.32 -11.77
CA HIS A 91 -1.39 8.78 -11.15
C HIS A 91 -1.42 9.13 -9.66
N TYR A 92 -2.36 10.01 -9.30
CA TYR A 92 -2.60 10.43 -7.92
C TYR A 92 -3.47 9.40 -7.21
N LEU A 93 -2.98 8.82 -6.13
CA LEU A 93 -3.63 7.70 -5.43
C LEU A 93 -3.67 7.96 -3.92
N ASP A 94 -4.67 7.41 -3.24
CA ASP A 94 -4.70 7.42 -1.79
C ASP A 94 -3.64 6.48 -1.19
N SER A 95 -3.42 6.58 0.12
CA SER A 95 -2.36 5.82 0.81
C SER A 95 -2.58 4.31 0.80
N ALA A 96 -3.79 3.81 0.50
CA ALA A 96 -4.05 2.36 0.47
C ALA A 96 -3.44 1.68 -0.75
N TYR A 97 -3.03 2.44 -1.78
CA TYR A 97 -2.28 1.95 -2.94
C TYR A 97 -0.76 2.07 -2.77
N ALA A 98 -0.28 2.76 -1.72
CA ALA A 98 1.14 3.04 -1.56
C ALA A 98 1.92 1.79 -1.09
N THR A 99 2.78 1.24 -1.96
CA THR A 99 3.87 0.34 -1.57
C THR A 99 5.13 0.69 -2.36
N ALA A 100 6.31 0.39 -1.81
CA ALA A 100 7.59 0.66 -2.50
C ALA A 100 7.67 -0.10 -3.84
N GLU A 101 7.19 -1.34 -3.87
CA GLU A 101 7.16 -2.18 -5.06
C GLU A 101 6.25 -1.59 -6.14
N LEU A 102 5.09 -1.04 -5.78
CA LEU A 102 4.18 -0.42 -6.74
C LEU A 102 4.75 0.90 -7.27
N ILE A 103 5.35 1.73 -6.41
CA ILE A 103 5.96 3.00 -6.83
C ILE A 103 7.06 2.75 -7.88
N GLN A 104 7.95 1.78 -7.63
CA GLN A 104 9.00 1.44 -8.59
C GLN A 104 8.45 0.67 -9.80
N GLY A 105 7.54 -0.28 -9.56
CA GLY A 105 6.97 -1.17 -10.55
C GLY A 105 6.12 -0.43 -11.60
N SER A 106 5.32 0.55 -11.18
CA SER A 106 4.47 1.32 -12.09
C SER A 106 5.27 2.16 -13.08
N VAL A 107 6.36 2.80 -12.63
CA VAL A 107 7.26 3.53 -13.53
C VAL A 107 7.95 2.55 -14.49
N LYS A 108 8.47 1.43 -13.99
CA LYS A 108 9.23 0.46 -14.79
C LYS A 108 8.36 -0.24 -15.85
N THR A 109 7.14 -0.63 -15.50
CA THR A 109 6.27 -1.46 -16.36
C THR A 109 5.39 -0.60 -17.26
N TYR A 110 4.85 0.50 -16.75
CA TYR A 110 3.86 1.31 -17.44
C TYR A 110 4.32 2.74 -17.75
N GLY A 111 5.48 3.19 -17.23
CA GLY A 111 5.94 4.57 -17.37
C GLY A 111 5.19 5.57 -16.49
N ILE A 112 4.42 5.10 -15.50
CA ILE A 112 3.54 5.94 -14.68
C ILE A 112 4.24 6.34 -13.37
N ALA A 113 4.35 7.63 -13.11
CA ALA A 113 4.75 8.15 -11.80
C ALA A 113 3.56 8.08 -10.82
N LEU A 114 3.74 7.35 -9.70
CA LEU A 114 2.73 7.32 -8.63
C LEU A 114 2.92 8.49 -7.68
N ILE A 115 1.89 9.30 -7.51
CA ILE A 115 1.85 10.39 -6.53
C ILE A 115 0.89 10.00 -5.43
N THR A 116 1.42 9.49 -4.32
CA THR A 116 0.61 8.92 -3.24
C THR A 116 1.23 9.19 -1.87
N PRO A 117 0.43 9.53 -0.85
CA PRO A 117 0.94 9.63 0.51
C PRO A 117 1.33 8.23 1.01
N VAL A 118 2.56 8.10 1.51
CA VAL A 118 3.00 6.86 2.15
C VAL A 118 2.21 6.64 3.43
N LEU A 119 1.73 5.42 3.65
CA LEU A 119 1.04 5.03 4.88
C LEU A 119 1.87 5.43 6.11
N LEU A 120 1.27 6.24 6.98
CA LEU A 120 1.84 6.57 8.27
C LEU A 120 1.98 5.32 9.13
N ASP A 121 3.01 5.27 9.97
CA ASP A 121 3.14 4.23 10.98
C ASP A 121 1.97 4.35 11.97
N THR A 122 1.10 3.32 11.98
CA THR A 122 -0.08 3.24 12.84
C THR A 122 0.12 2.32 14.04
N SER A 123 1.35 1.84 14.27
CA SER A 123 1.72 1.02 15.42
C SER A 123 1.38 1.70 16.74
N ARG A 124 1.19 0.91 17.81
CA ARG A 124 0.92 1.47 19.15
C ARG A 124 2.06 2.38 19.62
N GLN A 125 3.30 2.03 19.29
CA GLN A 125 4.50 2.82 19.63
C GLN A 125 4.46 4.18 18.91
N ALA A 126 4.17 4.21 17.61
CA ALA A 126 4.02 5.45 16.85
C ALA A 126 2.89 6.33 17.39
N LYS A 127 1.72 5.73 17.72
CA LYS A 127 0.59 6.47 18.32
C LYS A 127 0.89 7.05 19.70
N GLY A 128 1.65 6.32 20.51
CA GLY A 128 2.08 6.78 21.83
C GLY A 128 3.25 7.75 21.80
N GLN A 129 3.90 7.94 20.64
CA GLN A 129 5.18 8.65 20.48
C GLN A 129 6.25 8.15 21.47
N THR A 130 6.22 6.86 21.80
CA THR A 130 7.09 6.23 22.80
C THR A 130 8.23 5.43 22.16
N GLY A 131 8.53 5.66 20.88
CA GLY A 131 9.48 4.88 20.11
C GLY A 131 10.12 5.70 19.00
N PHE A 132 11.26 5.23 18.49
CA PHE A 132 11.87 5.77 17.28
C PHE A 132 11.09 5.29 16.05
N ALA A 133 10.68 6.22 15.20
CA ALA A 133 10.10 5.92 13.90
C ALA A 133 11.20 5.55 12.90
N ALA A 134 10.85 4.81 11.85
CA ALA A 134 11.80 4.45 10.79
C ALA A 134 12.46 5.69 10.13
N ALA A 135 11.73 6.80 10.05
CA ALA A 135 12.23 8.07 9.51
C ALA A 135 13.29 8.75 10.41
N ASP A 136 13.40 8.36 11.68
CA ASP A 136 14.38 8.93 12.61
C ASP A 136 15.78 8.29 12.42
N PHE A 137 15.87 7.18 11.69
CA PHE A 137 17.13 6.49 11.41
C PHE A 137 17.79 7.07 10.16
N THR A 138 19.10 7.28 10.23
CA THR A 138 19.92 7.63 9.06
C THR A 138 20.56 6.37 8.51
N ILE A 139 20.33 6.06 7.24
CA ILE A 139 20.89 4.88 6.57
C ILE A 139 22.00 5.32 5.62
N ASP A 140 23.21 4.85 5.87
CA ASP A 140 24.36 4.93 4.97
C ASP A 140 24.46 3.60 4.22
N TRP A 141 23.98 3.59 2.98
CA TRP A 141 23.99 2.41 2.13
C TRP A 141 25.38 2.04 1.64
N ASP A 142 26.27 3.03 1.44
CA ASP A 142 27.63 2.79 0.93
C ASP A 142 28.53 2.20 2.01
N ALA A 143 28.37 2.67 3.25
CA ALA A 143 29.09 2.13 4.41
C ALA A 143 28.39 0.93 5.06
N GLU A 144 27.22 0.53 4.56
CA GLU A 144 26.38 -0.55 5.11
C GLU A 144 26.10 -0.37 6.62
N LYS A 145 25.69 0.84 7.00
CA LYS A 145 25.41 1.20 8.40
C LYS A 145 24.12 1.98 8.57
N ALA A 146 23.41 1.71 9.67
CA ALA A 146 22.35 2.58 10.14
C ALA A 146 22.79 3.30 11.41
N THR A 147 22.43 4.57 11.54
CA THR A 147 22.58 5.35 12.78
C THR A 147 21.20 5.63 13.34
N CYS A 148 20.99 5.33 14.61
CA CYS A 148 19.71 5.59 15.24
C CYS A 148 19.67 6.90 16.02
N PRO A 149 18.49 7.37 16.47
CA PRO A 149 18.36 8.70 17.08
C PRO A 149 19.19 8.92 18.35
N ALA A 150 19.56 7.85 19.05
CA ALA A 150 20.48 7.90 20.19
C ALA A 150 21.96 8.13 19.79
N GLY A 151 22.27 8.24 18.49
CA GLY A 151 23.61 8.49 17.95
C GLY A 151 24.49 7.25 17.76
N HIS A 152 23.97 6.06 18.08
CA HIS A 152 24.69 4.80 17.94
C HIS A 152 24.52 4.20 16.53
N THR A 153 25.58 3.54 16.05
CA THR A 153 25.57 2.83 14.77
C THR A 153 25.20 1.35 14.93
N SER A 154 24.61 0.76 13.89
CA SER A 154 24.22 -0.64 13.84
C SER A 154 25.38 -1.59 14.15
N ALA A 155 25.08 -2.65 14.90
CA ALA A 155 26.02 -3.72 15.20
C ALA A 155 26.14 -4.73 14.04
N THR A 156 25.06 -4.93 13.29
CA THR A 156 25.05 -5.85 12.15
C THR A 156 24.28 -5.28 10.97
N TRP A 157 24.70 -5.70 9.77
CA TRP A 157 24.06 -5.41 8.50
C TRP A 157 24.02 -6.70 7.69
N ASN A 158 22.84 -7.28 7.52
CA ASN A 158 22.70 -8.60 6.92
C ASN A 158 21.74 -8.55 5.73
N PRO A 159 22.25 -8.66 4.49
CA PRO A 159 21.42 -8.94 3.33
C PRO A 159 20.74 -10.31 3.49
N VAL A 160 19.43 -10.36 3.30
CA VAL A 160 18.60 -11.57 3.38
C VAL A 160 17.62 -11.61 2.22
N VAL A 161 17.11 -12.80 1.91
CA VAL A 161 15.96 -12.95 0.99
C VAL A 161 14.80 -13.49 1.79
N SER A 162 13.68 -12.77 1.79
CA SER A 162 12.46 -13.14 2.51
C SER A 162 11.30 -13.07 1.53
N GLU A 163 10.61 -14.20 1.36
CA GLU A 163 9.50 -14.34 0.38
C GLU A 163 9.91 -13.98 -1.07
N GLY A 164 11.17 -14.27 -1.43
CA GLY A 164 11.72 -13.94 -2.75
C GLY A 164 12.11 -12.47 -2.94
N ILE A 165 11.92 -11.62 -1.93
CA ILE A 165 12.27 -10.21 -1.96
C ILE A 165 13.61 -10.02 -1.23
N PRO A 166 14.63 -9.43 -1.88
CA PRO A 166 15.85 -9.01 -1.20
C PRO A 166 15.54 -7.94 -0.14
N LYS A 167 16.02 -8.15 1.08
CA LYS A 167 15.87 -7.24 2.22
C LYS A 167 17.22 -7.11 2.93
N THR A 168 17.39 -6.04 3.69
CA THR A 168 18.52 -5.88 4.60
C THR A 168 17.98 -5.84 6.02
N VAL A 169 18.45 -6.74 6.88
CA VAL A 169 18.14 -6.74 8.31
C VAL A 169 19.30 -6.08 9.04
N VAL A 170 19.00 -4.97 9.70
CA VAL A 170 19.94 -4.20 10.49
C VAL A 170 19.58 -4.34 11.97
N SER A 171 20.56 -4.67 12.80
CA SER A 171 20.36 -4.80 14.25
C SER A 171 21.31 -3.89 15.02
N PHE A 172 20.81 -3.34 16.13
CA PHE A 172 21.58 -2.56 17.09
C PHE A 172 21.89 -3.42 18.32
N ALA A 173 22.93 -3.06 19.08
CA ALA A 173 23.14 -3.66 20.39
C ALA A 173 21.96 -3.32 21.30
N ALA A 174 21.58 -4.25 22.18
CA ALA A 174 20.32 -4.18 22.93
C ALA A 174 20.14 -2.89 23.77
N LEU A 175 21.24 -2.23 24.15
CA LEU A 175 21.24 -1.03 24.99
C LEU A 175 21.57 0.27 24.23
N ASP A 176 22.03 0.17 22.98
CA ASP A 176 22.54 1.31 22.22
C ASP A 176 21.42 2.10 21.53
N CYS A 177 20.29 1.44 21.25
CA CYS A 177 19.23 2.04 20.46
C CYS A 177 17.87 1.90 21.14
N ILE A 178 17.72 2.60 22.26
CA ILE A 178 16.50 2.65 23.07
C ILE A 178 15.96 4.09 23.09
N PRO A 179 14.65 4.30 22.91
CA PRO A 179 13.95 5.58 23.10
C PRO A 179 13.99 6.12 24.53
#